data_AF-A0A355AF42-F1
#
_entry.id   AF-A0A355AF42-F1
#
_cell.length_a   1.000
_cell.length_b   1.000
_cell.length_c   1.000
_cell.angle_alpha   90.00
_cell.angle_beta   90.00
_cell.angle_gamma   90.00
#
_symmetry.space_group_name_H-M   'P 1'
#
loop_
_entity.id
_entity.type
_entity.pdbx_description
1 polymer ?
#
loop_
_entity_poly.entity_id
_entity_poly.type
_entity_poly.pdbx_seq_one_letter_code
_entity_poly.pdbx_strand_id
1 'polypeptide(L)'
;MPDKLGGEHMASLLVTPDIVEFVDMLSVDSEDATHLREVFVDDLPKEFLSKSIRDLDLRRKTGCSIIGFKTPDCQYEINPDANTLLVANSKLIILGSLEQIQNLNKLF
;
A
#
# COMPACT_ATOMS: atom_id res chain seq x y z
N MET A 1 -36.69 6.33 21.21
CA MET A 1 -35.75 6.77 22.26
C MET A 1 -34.55 7.41 21.57
N PRO A 2 -34.23 8.69 21.84
CA PRO A 2 -33.12 9.43 21.22
C PRO A 2 -31.71 8.96 21.67
N ASP A 3 -31.63 8.12 22.70
CA ASP A 3 -30.38 7.78 23.40
C ASP A 3 -29.42 6.88 22.60
N LYS A 4 -29.90 6.20 21.55
CA LYS A 4 -29.05 5.32 20.73
C LYS A 4 -28.08 6.08 19.82
N LEU A 5 -28.49 7.25 19.32
CA LEU A 5 -27.69 8.02 18.35
C LEU A 5 -26.49 8.72 19.03
N GLY A 6 -26.66 9.19 20.27
CA GLY A 6 -25.58 9.79 21.06
C GLY A 6 -24.55 8.76 21.55
N GLY A 7 -25.00 7.54 21.85
CA GLY A 7 -24.14 6.42 22.24
C GLY A 7 -23.32 5.85 21.09
N GLU A 8 -23.90 5.72 19.88
CA GLU A 8 -23.15 5.31 18.68
C GLU A 8 -22.05 6.33 18.30
N HIS A 9 -22.31 7.64 18.44
CA HIS A 9 -21.28 8.66 18.23
C HIS A 9 -20.18 8.66 19.29
N MET A 10 -20.49 8.37 20.56
CA MET A 10 -19.49 8.22 21.62
C MET A 10 -18.72 6.89 21.52
N ALA A 11 -19.34 5.83 20.98
CA ALA A 11 -18.65 4.57 20.68
C ALA A 11 -17.70 4.69 19.48
N SER A 12 -18.01 5.55 18.50
CA SER A 12 -17.07 5.90 17.42
C SER A 12 -15.81 6.61 17.91
N LEU A 13 -15.85 7.23 19.10
CA LEU A 13 -14.71 7.87 19.76
C LEU A 13 -13.89 6.90 20.62
N LEU A 14 -14.32 5.65 20.78
CA LEU A 14 -13.41 4.52 21.02
C LEU A 14 -12.69 4.21 19.70
N VAL A 15 -12.06 5.26 19.17
CA VAL A 15 -11.03 5.22 18.15
C VAL A 15 -10.12 4.10 18.57
N THR A 16 -10.00 3.07 17.74
CA THR A 16 -8.99 2.01 17.91
C THR A 16 -7.64 2.71 17.93
N PRO A 17 -7.08 3.00 19.13
CA PRO A 17 -5.95 3.92 19.24
C PRO A 17 -4.75 3.34 18.50
N ASP A 18 -4.62 2.02 18.56
CA ASP A 18 -3.61 1.23 17.86
C ASP A 18 -3.66 1.42 16.33
N ILE A 19 -4.84 1.61 15.71
CA ILE A 19 -4.92 1.82 14.25
C ILE A 19 -4.46 3.23 13.90
N VAL A 20 -4.83 4.23 14.69
CA VAL A 20 -4.39 5.62 14.48
C VAL A 20 -2.89 5.71 14.68
N GLU A 21 -2.37 5.15 15.77
CA GLU A 21 -0.94 5.06 16.04
C GLU A 21 -0.18 4.34 14.91
N PHE A 22 -0.73 3.24 14.40
CA PHE A 22 -0.13 2.52 13.27
C PHE A 22 -0.08 3.36 12.00
N VAL A 23 -1.17 4.05 11.64
CA VAL A 23 -1.23 4.92 10.45
C VAL A 23 -0.29 6.12 10.59
N ASP A 24 -0.18 6.69 11.79
CA ASP A 24 0.78 7.76 12.08
C ASP A 24 2.21 7.24 11.94
N MET A 25 2.51 6.04 12.46
CA MET A 25 3.84 5.42 12.33
C MET A 25 4.24 5.16 10.87
N LEU A 26 3.28 4.91 9.97
CA LEU A 26 3.53 4.80 8.53
C LEU A 26 3.79 6.16 7.84
N SER A 27 3.30 7.25 8.42
CA SER A 27 3.29 8.59 7.83
C SER A 27 4.46 9.47 8.30
N VAL A 28 5.07 9.14 9.44
CA VAL A 28 6.13 9.95 10.06
C VAL A 28 7.50 9.57 9.50
N ASP A 29 8.20 10.54 8.90
CA ASP A 29 9.65 10.54 8.57
C ASP A 29 10.50 10.50 9.87
N SER A 30 10.29 9.48 10.69
CA SER A 30 11.26 9.10 11.72
C SER A 30 12.38 8.33 11.04
N GLU A 31 13.59 8.48 11.54
CA GLU A 31 14.84 7.94 10.97
C GLU A 31 14.81 6.40 10.75
N ASP A 32 13.79 5.71 11.27
CA ASP A 32 13.58 4.26 11.17
C ASP A 32 12.31 3.83 10.39
N ALA A 33 11.41 4.73 9.94
CA ALA A 33 10.03 4.34 9.57
C ALA A 33 9.50 4.70 8.18
N THR A 34 10.29 5.16 7.21
CA THR A 34 9.72 5.41 5.86
C THR A 34 9.64 4.12 5.04
N HIS A 35 8.64 3.29 5.37
CA HIS A 35 8.36 1.99 4.75
C HIS A 35 7.57 2.08 3.44
N LEU A 36 7.04 3.26 3.10
CA LEU A 36 6.16 3.46 1.94
C LEU A 36 6.94 3.91 0.71
N ARG A 37 6.69 3.26 -0.43
CA ARG A 37 7.24 3.63 -1.74
C ARG A 37 6.19 3.55 -2.82
N GLU A 38 6.25 4.53 -3.72
CA GLU A 38 5.53 4.47 -4.99
C GLU A 38 6.46 3.94 -6.08
N VAL A 39 5.99 2.98 -6.86
CA VAL A 39 6.67 2.48 -8.06
C VAL A 39 5.74 2.64 -9.25
N PHE A 40 6.21 3.30 -10.30
CA PHE A 40 5.46 3.39 -11.55
C PHE A 40 5.51 2.03 -12.25
N VAL A 41 4.38 1.57 -12.77
CA VAL A 41 4.35 0.34 -13.57
C VAL A 41 5.22 0.46 -14.82
N ASP A 42 5.40 1.68 -15.34
CA ASP A 42 6.25 1.95 -16.49
C ASP A 42 7.75 1.77 -16.20
N ASP A 43 8.16 1.82 -14.93
CA ASP A 43 9.54 1.55 -14.49
C ASP A 43 9.81 0.06 -14.32
N LEU A 44 8.77 -0.78 -14.31
CA LEU A 44 8.93 -2.23 -14.22
C LEU A 44 9.43 -2.80 -15.55
N PRO A 45 10.12 -3.97 -15.53
CA PRO A 45 10.43 -4.70 -16.75
C PRO A 45 9.19 -4.91 -17.60
N LYS A 46 9.29 -4.65 -18.92
CA LYS A 46 8.15 -4.67 -19.85
C LYS A 46 7.38 -6.00 -19.87
N GLU A 47 8.00 -7.09 -19.45
CA GLU A 47 7.38 -8.40 -19.27
C GLU A 47 6.27 -8.44 -18.21
N PHE A 48 6.26 -7.50 -17.26
CA PHE A 48 5.23 -7.35 -16.24
C PHE A 48 4.06 -6.48 -16.71
N LEU A 49 4.17 -5.79 -17.85
CA LEU A 49 3.04 -5.04 -18.39
C LEU A 49 1.91 -6.00 -18.75
N SER A 50 0.68 -5.67 -18.34
CA SER A 50 -0.51 -6.53 -18.47
C SER A 50 -0.44 -7.86 -17.71
N LYS A 51 0.53 -8.03 -16.79
CA LYS A 51 0.53 -9.12 -15.81
C LYS A 51 -0.22 -8.72 -14.56
N SER A 52 -0.59 -9.71 -13.76
CA SER A 52 -1.24 -9.47 -12.47
C SER A 52 -0.23 -9.12 -11.38
N ILE A 53 -0.68 -8.49 -10.30
CA ILE A 53 0.12 -8.27 -9.08
C ILE A 53 0.72 -9.59 -8.56
N ARG A 54 -0.01 -10.71 -8.68
CA ARG A 54 0.50 -12.03 -8.30
C ARG A 54 1.72 -12.44 -9.11
N ASP A 55 1.75 -12.12 -10.40
CA ASP A 55 2.83 -12.53 -11.30
C ASP A 55 4.15 -11.79 -11.00
N LEU A 56 4.10 -10.60 -10.40
CA LEU A 56 5.29 -9.92 -9.87
C LEU A 56 5.99 -10.78 -8.80
N ASP A 57 5.22 -11.53 -8.01
CA ASP A 57 5.69 -12.32 -6.86
C ASP A 57 6.55 -11.48 -5.89
N LEU A 58 6.15 -10.21 -5.71
CA LEU A 58 6.97 -9.18 -5.08
C LEU A 58 7.35 -9.55 -3.64
N ARG A 59 6.38 -9.97 -2.84
CA ARG A 59 6.59 -10.31 -1.43
C ARG A 59 7.58 -11.47 -1.26
N ARG A 60 7.56 -12.46 -2.15
CA ARG A 60 8.51 -13.57 -2.11
C ARG A 60 9.91 -13.14 -2.54
N LYS A 61 10.02 -12.24 -3.53
CA LYS A 61 11.30 -11.77 -4.08
C LYS A 61 12.01 -10.75 -3.18
N THR A 62 11.25 -9.85 -2.55
CA THR A 62 11.82 -8.69 -1.85
C THR A 62 11.39 -8.57 -0.39
N GLY A 63 10.30 -9.24 0.02
CA GLY A 63 9.66 -9.07 1.32
C GLY A 63 8.64 -7.93 1.38
N CYS A 64 8.61 -7.06 0.36
CA CYS A 64 7.67 -5.94 0.30
C CYS A 64 6.22 -6.40 0.07
N SER A 65 5.26 -5.64 0.60
CA SER A 65 3.83 -5.85 0.37
C SER A 65 3.26 -4.72 -0.47
N ILE A 66 2.42 -5.04 -1.45
CA ILE A 66 1.63 -4.05 -2.16
C ILE A 66 0.39 -3.78 -1.32
N ILE A 67 0.21 -2.53 -0.90
CA ILE A 67 -0.92 -2.10 -0.07
C ILE A 67 -1.86 -1.16 -0.82
N GLY A 68 -1.48 -0.73 -2.01
CA GLY A 68 -2.30 0.13 -2.84
C GLY A 68 -1.90 0.09 -4.30
N PHE A 69 -2.86 0.45 -5.15
CA PHE A 69 -2.68 0.63 -6.59
C PHE A 69 -3.33 1.94 -7.00
N LYS A 70 -2.60 2.79 -7.73
CA LYS A 70 -3.13 4.01 -8.31
C LYS A 70 -3.29 3.80 -9.81
N THR A 71 -4.53 3.84 -10.26
CA THR A 71 -4.89 3.64 -11.66
C THR A 71 -4.48 4.86 -12.53
N PRO A 72 -4.47 4.73 -13.87
CA PRO A 72 -4.14 5.83 -14.77
C PRO A 72 -5.13 7.01 -14.70
N ASP A 73 -6.37 6.76 -14.31
CA ASP A 73 -7.40 7.76 -14.03
C ASP A 73 -7.29 8.37 -12.62
N CYS A 74 -6.14 8.19 -11.97
CA CYS A 74 -5.80 8.73 -10.65
C CYS A 74 -6.70 8.24 -9.49
N GLN A 75 -7.38 7.11 -9.65
CA GLN A 75 -8.14 6.47 -8.58
C GLN A 75 -7.23 5.60 -7.72
N TYR A 76 -7.52 5.55 -6.43
CA TYR A 76 -6.79 4.72 -5.48
C TYR A 76 -7.59 3.47 -5.14
N GLU A 77 -6.94 2.32 -5.30
CA GLU A 77 -7.43 1.02 -4.83
C GLU A 77 -6.56 0.60 -3.64
N ILE A 78 -7.15 0.58 -2.45
CA ILE A 78 -6.47 0.12 -1.22
C ILE A 78 -6.56 -1.40 -1.17
N ASN A 79 -5.44 -2.05 -0.83
CA ASN A 79 -5.31 -3.51 -0.80
C ASN A 79 -5.82 -4.16 -2.10
N PRO A 80 -5.17 -3.89 -3.25
CA PRO A 80 -5.64 -4.33 -4.55
C PRO A 80 -5.69 -5.86 -4.65
N ASP A 81 -6.59 -6.37 -5.47
CA ASP A 81 -6.69 -7.82 -5.71
C ASP A 81 -5.41 -8.38 -6.34
N ALA A 82 -5.04 -9.60 -5.99
CA ALA A 82 -3.85 -10.24 -6.55
C ALA A 82 -3.93 -10.42 -8.07
N ASN A 83 -5.14 -10.44 -8.64
CA ASN A 83 -5.39 -10.51 -10.08
C ASN A 83 -5.45 -9.14 -10.76
N THR A 84 -5.34 -8.03 -10.02
CA THR A 84 -5.30 -6.68 -10.60
C THR A 84 -4.14 -6.57 -11.59
N LEU A 85 -4.45 -6.12 -12.81
CA LEU A 85 -3.50 -6.03 -13.91
C LEU A 85 -2.66 -4.76 -13.81
N LEU A 86 -1.37 -4.91 -14.04
CA LEU A 86 -0.40 -3.83 -14.13
C LEU A 86 -0.57 -3.14 -15.48
N VAL A 87 -1.11 -1.93 -15.46
CA VAL A 87 -1.36 -1.12 -16.66
C VAL A 87 -0.40 0.07 -16.74
N ALA A 88 -0.09 0.53 -17.95
CA ALA A 88 0.80 1.69 -18.13
C ALA A 88 0.21 2.95 -17.46
N ASN A 89 1.07 3.87 -17.03
CA ASN A 89 0.71 5.09 -16.28
C ASN A 89 -0.02 4.84 -14.95
N SER A 90 0.13 3.65 -14.37
CA SER A 90 -0.34 3.34 -13.01
C SER A 90 0.83 3.26 -12.03
N LYS A 91 0.51 3.26 -10.74
CA LYS A 91 1.50 3.11 -9.67
C LYS A 91 1.12 2.02 -8.68
N LEU A 92 2.12 1.33 -8.17
CA LEU A 92 2.02 0.47 -6.99
C LEU A 92 2.44 1.26 -5.76
N ILE A 93 1.70 1.10 -4.67
CA ILE A 93 2.04 1.62 -3.35
C ILE A 93 2.51 0.42 -2.52
N ILE A 94 3.77 0.48 -2.13
CA ILE A 94 4.50 -0.64 -1.55
C ILE A 94 4.89 -0.28 -0.12
N LEU A 95 4.71 -1.23 0.79
CA LEU A 95 5.15 -1.19 2.17
C LEU A 95 6.29 -2.20 2.38
N GLY A 96 7.41 -1.77 2.98
CA GLY A 96 8.48 -2.67 3.40
C GLY A 96 9.54 -1.98 4.25
N SER A 97 10.35 -2.76 4.97
CA SER A 97 11.51 -2.23 5.71
C SER A 97 12.58 -1.68 4.75
N LEU A 98 13.53 -0.92 5.29
CA LEU A 98 14.65 -0.38 4.50
C LEU A 98 15.37 -1.45 3.67
N GLU A 99 15.66 -2.62 4.25
CA GLU A 99 16.30 -3.73 3.56
C GLU A 99 15.43 -4.29 2.42
N GLN A 100 14.12 -4.43 2.66
CA GLN A 100 13.17 -4.92 1.64
C GLN A 100 13.07 -3.94 0.47
N ILE A 101 13.03 -2.62 0.76
CA ILE A 101 13.06 -1.57 -0.27
C ILE A 101 14.40 -1.57 -1.03
N GLN A 102 15.52 -1.83 -0.37
CA GLN A 102 16.80 -2.00 -1.08
C GLN A 102 16.78 -3.22 -2.01
N ASN A 103 16.12 -4.31 -1.63
CA ASN A 103 15.94 -5.48 -2.50
C ASN A 103 14.99 -5.19 -3.67
N LEU A 104 13.95 -4.38 -3.45
CA LEU A 104 13.07 -3.85 -4.50
C LEU A 104 13.85 -3.10 -5.57
N ASN A 105 14.71 -2.16 -5.16
CA ASN A 105 15.54 -1.35 -6.07
C ASN A 105 16.66 -2.15 -6.79
N LYS A 106 16.92 -3.40 -6.37
CA LYS A 106 17.83 -4.30 -7.09
C LYS A 106 17.08 -5.16 -8.11
N LEU A 107 15.78 -5.33 -7.91
CA LEU A 107 14.91 -6.11 -8.79
C LEU A 107 14.48 -5.31 -10.03
N PHE A 108 14.39 -3.99 -9.89
CA PHE A 108 13.97 -3.01 -10.90
C PHE A 108 15.06 -1.96 -11.07
#